data_AF-A0A2S0XL93-F1
#
_entry.id   AF-A0A2S0XL93-F1
#
_cell.length_a   1.000
_cell.length_b   1.000
_cell.length_c   1.000
_cell.angle_alpha   90.00
_cell.angle_beta   90.00
_cell.angle_gamma   90.00
#
_symmetry.space_group_name_H-M   'P 1'
#
loop_
_entity.id
_entity.type
_entity.pdbx_description
1 polymer ?
#
loop_
_entity_poly.entity_id
_entity_poly.type
_entity_poly.pdbx_seq_one_letter_code
_entity_poly.pdbx_strand_id
1 'polypeptide(L)'
;MADAADIHHLETRAGLPDDLRWLVEKYPREDWQAHDNVHGMASMWLQRHDMFRELGGTLTGGIGDYREGRLDAQGFARWFAPRLNYFLGNLDGHHNVEDHHYFPVFANAEKRLKRGFEILDADHHLIHEALERNAETASAFLRALKESEDRQRFAADAYADENARLVAMLTRHLDDEEDLIVPLILDRGDRELGIG
;
A
#
# COMPACT_ATOMS: atom_id res chain seq x y z
N MET A 1 -16.99 -17.18 8.80
CA MET A 1 -17.84 -15.97 8.67
C MET A 1 -17.07 -14.83 9.32
N ALA A 2 -16.24 -14.12 8.57
CA ALA A 2 -15.67 -12.87 9.04
C ALA A 2 -16.81 -11.86 9.10
N ASP A 3 -17.04 -11.31 10.29
CA ASP A 3 -18.10 -10.34 10.57
C ASP A 3 -17.83 -9.03 9.83
N ALA A 4 -18.85 -8.24 9.54
CA ALA A 4 -18.74 -6.92 8.90
C ALA A 4 -17.92 -5.91 9.75
N ALA A 5 -17.51 -6.29 10.97
CA ALA A 5 -16.59 -5.53 11.80
C ALA A 5 -15.11 -5.68 11.39
N ASP A 6 -14.72 -6.77 10.70
CA ASP A 6 -13.32 -7.08 10.38
C ASP A 6 -12.81 -6.31 9.14
N ILE A 7 -13.74 -5.82 8.30
CA ILE A 7 -13.44 -5.01 7.11
C ILE A 7 -13.01 -3.57 7.43
N HIS A 8 -13.18 -3.10 8.67
CA HIS A 8 -12.85 -1.72 9.06
C HIS A 8 -11.51 -1.58 9.81
N HIS A 9 -10.80 -2.68 10.06
CA HIS A 9 -9.52 -2.68 10.76
C HIS A 9 -8.39 -3.14 9.83
N LEU A 10 -8.11 -2.35 8.79
CA LEU A 10 -7.08 -2.65 7.79
C LEU A 10 -5.70 -2.94 8.44
N GLU A 11 -5.34 -2.21 9.49
CA GLU A 11 -4.09 -2.43 10.26
C GLU A 11 -3.94 -3.85 10.82
N THR A 12 -5.05 -4.53 11.12
CA THR A 12 -5.05 -5.84 11.81
C THR A 12 -5.76 -6.94 11.02
N ARG A 13 -6.29 -6.63 9.83
CA ARG A 13 -7.00 -7.59 8.98
C ARG A 13 -6.03 -8.72 8.60
N ALA A 14 -6.46 -9.97 8.77
CA ALA A 14 -5.63 -11.13 8.46
C ALA A 14 -5.56 -11.42 6.95
N GLY A 15 -6.59 -11.04 6.21
CA GLY A 15 -6.69 -11.17 4.76
C GLY A 15 -8.15 -11.09 4.28
N LEU A 16 -8.36 -11.36 2.99
CA LEU A 16 -9.69 -11.41 2.40
C LEU A 16 -10.59 -12.50 3.04
N PRO A 17 -11.91 -12.27 3.07
CA PRO A 17 -12.90 -13.32 3.34
C PRO A 17 -12.71 -14.57 2.47
N ASP A 18 -12.88 -15.76 3.05
CA ASP A 18 -12.66 -17.04 2.36
C ASP A 18 -13.45 -17.18 1.05
N ASP A 19 -14.65 -16.60 0.96
CA ASP A 19 -15.45 -16.64 -0.26
C ASP A 19 -14.83 -15.90 -1.46
N LEU A 20 -13.86 -15.02 -1.21
CA LEU A 20 -13.12 -14.27 -2.23
C LEU A 20 -11.77 -14.90 -2.59
N ARG A 21 -11.31 -15.91 -1.83
CA ARG A 21 -9.96 -16.51 -1.99
C ARG A 21 -9.89 -17.62 -3.04
N TRP A 22 -11.01 -18.03 -3.63
CA TRP A 22 -11.07 -19.17 -4.54
C TRP A 22 -10.16 -19.04 -5.78
N LEU A 23 -9.86 -17.83 -6.25
CA LEU A 23 -8.93 -17.62 -7.38
C LEU A 23 -7.47 -17.79 -6.98
N VAL A 24 -7.05 -17.21 -5.85
CA VAL A 24 -5.69 -17.42 -5.34
C VAL A 24 -5.47 -18.87 -4.88
N GLU A 25 -6.52 -19.58 -4.46
CA GLU A 25 -6.46 -21.03 -4.21
C GLU A 25 -6.29 -21.84 -5.50
N LYS A 26 -6.89 -21.39 -6.61
CA LYS A 26 -6.74 -22.01 -7.93
C LYS A 26 -5.38 -21.69 -8.56
N TYR A 27 -4.85 -20.49 -8.31
CA TYR A 27 -3.57 -19.99 -8.79
C TYR A 27 -2.72 -19.50 -7.60
N PRO A 28 -2.03 -20.42 -6.90
CA PRO A 28 -1.22 -20.07 -5.73
C PRO A 28 -0.10 -19.09 -6.07
N ARG A 29 0.25 -18.22 -5.12
CA ARG A 29 1.27 -17.15 -5.29
C ARG A 29 2.61 -17.70 -5.78
N GLU A 30 3.01 -18.86 -5.26
CA GLU A 30 4.25 -19.55 -5.62
C GLU A 30 4.36 -19.92 -7.10
N ASP A 31 3.22 -20.07 -7.78
CA ASP A 31 3.15 -20.50 -9.18
C ASP A 31 3.04 -19.33 -10.17
N TRP A 32 2.76 -18.11 -9.69
CA TRP A 32 2.47 -16.94 -10.54
C TRP A 32 3.58 -16.68 -11.56
N GLN A 33 4.85 -16.70 -11.13
CA GLN A 33 5.99 -16.39 -11.98
C GLN A 33 6.19 -17.36 -13.15
N ALA A 34 5.64 -18.58 -13.04
CA ALA A 34 5.72 -19.60 -14.08
C ALA A 34 4.50 -19.59 -15.02
N HIS A 35 3.47 -18.78 -14.73
CA HIS A 35 2.23 -18.78 -15.49
C HIS A 35 2.36 -17.98 -16.80
N ASP A 36 1.83 -18.52 -17.91
CA ASP A 36 1.97 -17.90 -19.24
C ASP A 36 1.42 -16.46 -19.31
N ASN A 37 0.35 -16.18 -18.56
CA ASN A 37 -0.30 -14.86 -18.47
C ASN A 37 0.33 -13.92 -17.43
N VAL A 38 1.49 -14.24 -16.84
CA VAL A 38 2.12 -13.35 -15.83
C VAL A 38 2.75 -12.11 -16.46
N HIS A 39 3.11 -12.18 -17.73
CA HIS A 39 3.68 -11.06 -18.48
C HIS A 39 2.63 -9.99 -18.77
N GLY A 40 3.06 -8.76 -18.99
CA GLY A 40 2.14 -7.65 -19.23
C GLY A 40 1.58 -7.15 -17.90
N MET A 41 0.26 -7.18 -17.76
CA MET A 41 -0.39 -6.45 -16.67
C MET A 41 -0.10 -7.00 -15.28
N ALA A 42 -0.11 -8.32 -15.10
CA ALA A 42 0.25 -8.93 -13.81
C ALA A 42 1.67 -8.51 -13.36
N SER A 43 2.66 -8.54 -14.27
CA SER A 43 4.02 -8.10 -13.94
C SER A 43 4.15 -6.61 -13.62
N MET A 44 3.38 -5.74 -14.31
CA MET A 44 3.37 -4.30 -14.04
C MET A 44 2.78 -4.03 -12.65
N TRP A 45 1.67 -4.70 -12.34
CA TRP A 45 0.98 -4.61 -11.05
C TRP A 45 1.92 -4.93 -9.89
N LEU A 46 2.56 -6.11 -9.96
CA LEU A 46 3.50 -6.58 -8.94
C LEU A 46 4.70 -5.64 -8.79
N GLN A 47 5.27 -5.15 -9.90
CA GLN A 47 6.39 -4.19 -9.85
C GLN A 47 5.99 -2.86 -9.20
N ARG A 48 4.78 -2.38 -9.48
CA ARG A 48 4.25 -1.15 -8.87
C ARG A 48 4.07 -1.34 -7.36
N HIS A 49 3.56 -2.48 -6.93
CA HIS A 49 3.38 -2.82 -5.52
C HIS A 49 4.72 -2.99 -4.78
N ASP A 50 5.68 -3.68 -5.40
CA ASP A 50 7.02 -3.83 -4.83
C ASP A 50 7.72 -2.49 -4.64
N MET A 51 7.55 -1.55 -5.57
CA MET A 51 8.04 -0.17 -5.40
C MET A 51 7.44 0.49 -4.15
N PHE A 52 6.15 0.33 -3.89
CA PHE A 52 5.53 0.90 -2.69
C PHE A 52 6.07 0.26 -1.40
N ARG A 53 6.23 -1.06 -1.39
CA ARG A 53 6.87 -1.77 -0.26
C ARG A 53 8.29 -1.27 -0.02
N GLU A 54 9.09 -1.11 -1.07
CA GLU A 54 10.47 -0.61 -0.98
C GLU A 54 10.53 0.83 -0.45
N LEU A 55 9.69 1.72 -0.98
CA LEU A 55 9.64 3.13 -0.54
C LEU A 55 9.19 3.25 0.92
N GLY A 56 8.16 2.50 1.32
CA GLY A 56 7.68 2.45 2.71
C GLY A 56 8.76 1.94 3.67
N GLY A 57 9.44 0.85 3.30
CA GLY A 57 10.59 0.31 4.04
C GLY A 57 11.75 1.29 4.13
N THR A 58 12.04 2.01 3.04
CA THR A 58 13.09 3.04 2.99
C THR A 58 12.79 4.18 3.97
N LEU A 59 11.55 4.69 3.99
CA LEU A 59 11.13 5.74 4.92
C LEU A 59 11.19 5.26 6.38
N THR A 60 10.72 4.04 6.65
CA THR A 60 10.77 3.40 7.97
C THR A 60 12.22 3.27 8.47
N GLY A 61 13.13 2.77 7.62
CA GLY A 61 14.54 2.63 7.96
C GLY A 61 15.20 3.98 8.26
N GLY A 62 14.95 4.99 7.42
CA GLY A 62 15.55 6.31 7.59
C GLY A 62 15.10 7.04 8.85
N ILE A 63 13.85 6.85 9.32
CA ILE A 63 13.48 7.35 10.65
C ILE A 63 14.15 6.55 11.78
N GLY A 64 14.29 5.24 11.65
CA GLY A 64 15.07 4.44 12.60
C GLY A 64 16.50 4.95 12.73
N ASP A 65 17.17 5.21 11.60
CA ASP A 65 18.52 5.76 11.56
C ASP A 65 18.63 7.13 12.24
N TYR A 66 17.65 8.01 12.05
CA TYR A 66 17.62 9.29 12.75
C TYR A 66 17.43 9.10 14.27
N ARG A 67 16.47 8.27 14.69
CA ARG A 67 16.17 8.02 16.12
C ARG A 67 17.35 7.39 16.86
N GLU A 68 18.15 6.60 16.15
CA GLU A 68 19.37 5.97 16.69
C GLU A 68 20.62 6.85 16.53
N GLY A 69 20.49 8.08 16.04
CA GLY A 69 21.59 9.04 15.91
C GLY A 69 22.59 8.71 14.80
N ARG A 70 22.25 7.80 13.87
CA ARG A 70 23.07 7.50 12.67
C ARG A 70 22.97 8.58 11.61
N LEU A 71 21.91 9.38 11.63
CA LEU A 71 21.69 10.48 10.70
C LEU A 71 21.38 11.77 11.46
N ASP A 72 22.15 12.83 11.20
CA ASP A 72 21.88 14.12 11.82
C ASP A 72 20.61 14.79 11.25
N ALA A 73 20.08 15.79 11.97
CA ALA A 73 18.85 16.48 11.59
C ALA A 73 18.88 17.11 10.20
N GLN A 74 20.04 17.65 9.78
CA GLN A 74 20.17 18.30 8.49
C GLN A 74 20.22 17.27 7.35
N GLY A 75 20.98 16.20 7.54
CA GLY A 75 21.06 15.06 6.63
C GLY A 75 19.71 14.38 6.48
N PHE A 76 19.02 14.13 7.59
CA PHE A 76 17.68 13.55 7.60
C PHE A 76 16.70 14.42 6.83
N ALA A 77 16.58 15.71 7.13
CA ALA A 77 15.62 16.60 6.45
C ALA A 77 15.80 16.62 4.92
N ARG A 78 17.07 16.69 4.45
CA ARG A 78 17.39 16.71 3.01
C ARG A 78 17.07 15.40 2.32
N TRP A 79 17.27 14.28 3.01
CA TRP A 79 17.00 12.94 2.48
C TRP A 79 15.50 12.59 2.51
N PHE A 80 14.82 12.97 3.58
CA PHE A 80 13.47 12.53 3.93
C PHE A 80 12.37 13.22 3.10
N ALA A 81 12.34 14.56 3.09
CA ALA A 81 11.28 15.32 2.45
C ALA A 81 11.01 14.96 0.97
N PRO A 82 12.03 14.88 0.08
CA PRO A 82 11.77 14.51 -1.32
C PRO A 82 11.28 13.07 -1.48
N ARG A 83 11.72 12.13 -0.63
CA ARG A 83 11.29 10.73 -0.68
C ARG A 83 9.85 10.56 -0.20
N LEU A 84 9.49 11.24 0.89
CA LEU A 84 8.12 11.24 1.36
C LEU A 84 7.17 11.81 0.31
N ASN A 85 7.50 12.97 -0.27
CA ASN A 85 6.66 13.57 -1.31
C ASN A 85 6.50 12.66 -2.54
N TYR A 86 7.57 11.96 -2.94
CA TYR A 86 7.51 10.99 -4.02
C TYR A 86 6.61 9.80 -3.67
N PHE A 87 6.74 9.24 -2.47
CA PHE A 87 5.92 8.13 -2.01
C PHE A 87 4.43 8.50 -1.95
N LEU A 88 4.08 9.60 -1.25
CA LEU A 88 2.70 10.05 -1.10
C LEU A 88 2.05 10.35 -2.46
N GLY A 89 2.76 11.09 -3.33
CA GLY A 89 2.22 11.46 -4.63
C GLY A 89 2.02 10.27 -5.59
N ASN A 90 2.90 9.27 -5.55
CA ASN A 90 2.73 8.07 -6.37
C ASN A 90 1.60 7.18 -5.87
N LEU A 91 1.38 7.13 -4.54
CA LEU A 91 0.36 6.29 -3.93
C LEU A 91 -1.03 6.87 -4.17
N ASP A 92 -1.21 8.18 -3.97
CA ASP A 92 -2.46 8.89 -4.28
C ASP A 92 -2.85 8.71 -5.77
N GLY A 93 -1.88 8.90 -6.68
CA GLY A 93 -2.12 8.70 -8.11
C GLY A 93 -2.39 7.25 -8.52
N HIS A 94 -1.87 6.27 -7.78
CA HIS A 94 -2.09 4.84 -8.01
C HIS A 94 -3.54 4.46 -7.67
N HIS A 95 -3.95 4.73 -6.43
CA HIS A 95 -5.31 4.42 -5.97
C HIS A 95 -6.37 5.11 -6.84
N ASN A 96 -6.15 6.37 -7.23
CA ASN A 96 -7.08 7.08 -8.11
C ASN A 96 -7.27 6.38 -9.47
N VAL A 97 -6.20 5.79 -10.02
CA VAL A 97 -6.28 5.02 -11.28
C VAL A 97 -6.96 3.67 -11.05
N GLU A 98 -6.70 2.98 -9.94
CA GLU A 98 -7.43 1.77 -9.57
C GLU A 98 -8.94 2.00 -9.47
N ASP A 99 -9.35 2.95 -8.64
CA ASP A 99 -10.76 3.19 -8.31
C ASP A 99 -11.58 3.54 -9.55
N HIS A 100 -11.04 4.41 -10.40
CA HIS A 100 -11.78 4.96 -11.53
C HIS A 100 -11.63 4.14 -12.81
N HIS A 101 -10.62 3.28 -12.91
CA HIS A 101 -10.31 2.56 -14.16
C HIS A 101 -10.23 1.06 -13.96
N TYR A 102 -9.31 0.56 -13.14
CA TYR A 102 -9.04 -0.88 -13.09
C TYR A 102 -10.09 -1.67 -12.31
N PHE A 103 -10.49 -1.23 -11.11
CA PHE A 103 -11.50 -1.93 -10.32
C PHE A 103 -12.84 -2.09 -11.06
N PRO A 104 -13.37 -1.06 -11.76
CA PRO A 104 -14.56 -1.24 -12.59
C PRO A 104 -14.40 -2.30 -13.70
N VAL A 105 -13.23 -2.35 -14.34
CA VAL A 105 -12.93 -3.33 -15.39
C VAL A 105 -12.91 -4.75 -14.81
N PHE A 106 -12.16 -4.98 -13.73
CA PHE A 106 -12.06 -6.30 -13.12
C PHE A 106 -13.39 -6.77 -12.49
N ALA A 107 -14.10 -5.89 -11.80
CA ALA A 107 -15.44 -6.17 -11.28
C ALA A 107 -16.45 -6.44 -12.40
N ASN A 108 -16.21 -5.93 -13.62
CA ASN A 108 -17.02 -6.27 -14.77
C ASN A 108 -16.70 -7.65 -15.35
N ALA A 109 -15.42 -8.02 -15.40
CA ALA A 109 -14.97 -9.31 -15.89
C ALA A 109 -15.37 -10.49 -14.98
N GLU A 110 -15.32 -10.30 -13.66
CA GLU A 110 -15.69 -11.34 -12.69
C GLU A 110 -16.59 -10.78 -11.57
N LYS A 111 -17.91 -10.98 -11.73
CA LYS A 111 -18.92 -10.43 -10.82
C LYS A 111 -18.83 -11.00 -9.41
N ARG A 112 -18.27 -12.22 -9.23
CA ARG A 112 -18.09 -12.84 -7.92
C ARG A 112 -17.05 -12.10 -7.06
N LEU A 113 -16.13 -11.36 -7.67
CA LEU A 113 -15.10 -10.58 -6.97
C LEU A 113 -15.51 -9.13 -6.68
N LYS A 114 -16.71 -8.68 -7.11
CA LYS A 114 -17.17 -7.30 -6.93
C LYS A 114 -17.06 -6.82 -5.47
N ARG A 115 -17.42 -7.69 -4.51
CA ARG A 115 -17.28 -7.41 -3.07
C ARG A 115 -15.82 -7.21 -2.65
N GLY A 116 -14.87 -7.90 -3.28
CA GLY A 116 -13.44 -7.70 -3.04
C GLY A 116 -12.99 -6.30 -3.42
N PHE A 117 -13.39 -5.82 -4.61
CA PHE A 117 -13.07 -4.46 -5.04
C PHE A 117 -13.75 -3.38 -4.18
N GLU A 118 -14.96 -3.64 -3.65
CA GLU A 118 -15.60 -2.76 -2.67
C GLU A 118 -14.84 -2.70 -1.33
N ILE A 119 -14.14 -3.78 -0.95
CA ILE A 119 -13.25 -3.78 0.22
C ILE A 119 -12.00 -2.94 -0.07
N LEU A 120 -11.39 -3.09 -1.25
CA LEU A 120 -10.19 -2.33 -1.64
C LEU A 120 -10.48 -0.82 -1.75
N ASP A 121 -11.62 -0.43 -2.33
CA ASP A 121 -12.08 0.97 -2.39
C ASP A 121 -12.26 1.55 -0.97
N ALA A 122 -12.84 0.78 -0.05
CA ALA A 122 -12.94 1.19 1.36
C ALA A 122 -11.56 1.32 2.03
N ASP A 123 -10.61 0.45 1.71
CA ASP A 123 -9.23 0.55 2.18
C ASP A 123 -8.55 1.83 1.68
N HIS A 124 -8.76 2.22 0.42
CA HIS A 124 -8.21 3.45 -0.13
C HIS A 124 -8.64 4.69 0.66
N HIS A 125 -9.89 4.74 1.12
CA HIS A 125 -10.35 5.82 1.99
C HIS A 125 -9.58 5.85 3.33
N LEU A 126 -9.42 4.69 3.98
CA LEU A 126 -8.67 4.58 5.23
C LEU A 126 -7.19 4.96 5.03
N ILE A 127 -6.59 4.52 3.93
CA ILE A 127 -5.21 4.85 3.58
C ILE A 127 -5.07 6.34 3.29
N HIS A 128 -6.02 6.97 2.59
CA HIS A 128 -5.97 8.41 2.32
C HIS A 128 -5.98 9.23 3.62
N GLU A 129 -6.85 8.88 4.58
CA GLU A 129 -6.83 9.50 5.91
C GLU A 129 -5.49 9.29 6.63
N ALA A 130 -4.87 8.11 6.49
CA ALA A 130 -3.55 7.82 7.04
C ALA A 130 -2.43 8.62 6.33
N LEU A 131 -2.54 8.86 5.02
CA LEU A 131 -1.60 9.68 4.26
C LEU A 131 -1.62 11.14 4.73
N GLU A 132 -2.80 11.68 5.02
CA GLU A 132 -2.93 13.03 5.60
C GLU A 132 -2.24 13.12 6.96
N ARG A 133 -2.54 12.21 7.89
CA ARG A 133 -1.86 12.16 9.21
C ARG A 133 -0.36 11.98 9.10
N ASN A 134 0.10 11.16 8.15
CA ASN A 134 1.52 10.95 7.89
C ASN A 134 2.21 12.23 7.39
N ALA A 135 1.57 12.96 6.48
CA ALA A 135 2.08 14.23 5.95
C ALA A 135 2.11 15.34 7.03
N GLU A 136 1.09 15.39 7.88
CA GLU A 136 1.00 16.33 9.01
C GLU A 136 2.12 16.10 10.03
N THR A 137 2.28 14.85 10.48
CA THR A 137 3.33 14.49 11.44
C THR A 137 4.73 14.63 10.86
N ALA A 138 4.94 14.31 9.58
CA ALA A 138 6.19 14.59 8.87
C ALA A 138 6.52 16.08 8.83
N SER A 139 5.52 16.92 8.52
CA SER A 139 5.68 18.37 8.50
C SER A 139 6.01 18.93 9.87
N ALA A 140 5.35 18.43 10.92
CA ALA A 140 5.65 18.79 12.31
C ALA A 140 7.07 18.37 12.70
N PHE A 141 7.49 17.16 12.32
CA PHE A 141 8.82 16.67 12.58
C PHE A 141 9.90 17.51 11.89
N LEU A 142 9.75 17.82 10.60
CA LEU A 142 10.67 18.69 9.86
C LEU A 142 10.83 20.09 10.48
N ARG A 143 9.78 20.63 11.11
CA ARG A 143 9.85 21.89 11.88
C ARG A 143 10.63 21.71 13.18
N ALA A 144 10.34 20.64 13.91
CA ALA A 144 10.96 20.30 15.18
C ALA A 144 12.48 20.06 15.08
N LEU A 145 13.00 19.68 13.91
CA LEU A 145 14.45 19.53 13.64
C LEU A 145 15.29 20.78 13.93
N LYS A 146 14.65 21.96 14.06
CA LYS A 146 15.32 23.23 14.41
C LYS A 146 15.09 23.65 15.87
N GLU A 147 14.38 22.84 16.64
CA GLU A 147 14.04 23.08 18.04
C GLU A 147 14.99 22.29 18.99
N SER A 148 14.68 22.27 20.28
CA SER A 148 15.41 21.48 21.28
C SER A 148 15.37 19.99 20.99
N GLU A 149 16.37 19.24 21.46
CA GLU A 149 16.44 17.78 21.28
C GLU A 149 15.19 17.03 21.80
N ASP A 150 14.57 17.46 22.90
CA ASP A 150 13.36 16.81 23.42
C ASP A 150 12.19 16.92 22.44
N ARG A 151 12.06 18.09 21.78
CA ARG A 151 11.05 18.34 20.75
C ARG A 151 11.31 17.52 19.49
N GLN A 152 12.59 17.38 19.13
CA GLN A 152 13.02 16.53 18.02
C GLN A 152 12.67 15.06 18.27
N ARG A 153 13.03 14.52 19.45
CA ARG A 153 12.71 13.14 19.86
C ARG A 153 11.21 12.87 19.84
N PHE A 154 10.43 13.75 20.46
CA PHE A 154 8.97 13.62 20.50
C PHE A 154 8.35 13.60 19.10
N ALA A 155 8.76 14.51 18.21
CA ALA A 155 8.21 14.57 16.86
C ALA A 155 8.67 13.41 15.97
N ALA A 156 9.89 12.90 16.19
CA ALA A 156 10.37 11.69 15.53
C ALA A 156 9.54 10.47 15.96
N ASP A 157 9.29 10.28 17.25
CA ASP A 157 8.47 9.15 17.73
C ASP A 157 7.03 9.24 17.16
N ALA A 158 6.43 10.43 17.16
CA ALA A 158 5.09 10.63 16.60
C ALA A 158 5.01 10.31 15.10
N TYR A 159 6.00 10.74 14.30
CA TYR A 159 6.05 10.40 12.88
C TYR A 159 6.36 8.91 12.66
N ALA A 160 7.20 8.30 13.49
CA ALA A 160 7.51 6.87 13.39
C ALA A 160 6.26 6.01 13.61
N ASP A 161 5.41 6.38 14.58
CA ASP A 161 4.16 5.69 14.85
C ASP A 161 3.17 5.79 13.68
N GLU A 162 2.95 6.99 13.13
CA GLU A 162 2.06 7.17 11.96
C GLU A 162 2.62 6.51 10.70
N ASN A 163 3.95 6.49 10.51
CA ASN A 163 4.58 5.75 9.41
C ASN A 163 4.36 4.25 9.54
N ALA A 164 4.59 3.68 10.72
CA ALA A 164 4.39 2.25 10.96
C ALA A 164 2.94 1.82 10.69
N ARG A 165 1.95 2.61 11.11
CA ARG A 165 0.52 2.37 10.82
C ARG A 165 0.24 2.38 9.31
N LEU A 166 0.68 3.44 8.62
CA LEU A 166 0.48 3.56 7.17
C LEU A 166 1.12 2.39 6.41
N VAL A 167 2.34 2.00 6.76
CA VAL A 167 3.04 0.87 6.11
C VAL A 167 2.33 -0.45 6.39
N ALA A 168 1.82 -0.67 7.61
CA ALA A 168 1.06 -1.88 7.94
C ALA A 168 -0.25 -1.95 7.13
N MET A 169 -1.00 -0.85 7.07
CA MET A 169 -2.23 -0.75 6.27
C MET A 169 -1.95 -1.02 4.79
N LEU A 170 -0.94 -0.34 4.23
CA LEU A 170 -0.58 -0.48 2.83
C LEU A 170 -0.12 -1.91 2.52
N THR A 171 0.67 -2.55 3.38
CA THR A 171 1.12 -3.92 3.16
C THR A 171 -0.07 -4.89 3.06
N ARG A 172 -1.03 -4.82 3.99
CA ARG A 172 -2.23 -5.67 3.96
C ARG A 172 -3.09 -5.39 2.74
N HIS A 173 -3.28 -4.11 2.40
CA HIS A 173 -4.05 -3.70 1.25
C HIS A 173 -3.46 -4.25 -0.06
N LEU A 174 -2.16 -4.04 -0.31
CA LEU A 174 -1.48 -4.55 -1.50
C LEU A 174 -1.54 -6.08 -1.58
N ASP A 175 -1.46 -6.78 -0.45
CA ASP A 175 -1.59 -8.24 -0.43
C ASP A 175 -3.01 -8.70 -0.80
N ASP A 176 -4.04 -8.05 -0.26
CA ASP A 176 -5.44 -8.37 -0.60
C ASP A 176 -5.75 -8.05 -2.08
N GLU A 177 -5.22 -6.95 -2.58
CA GLU A 177 -5.38 -6.55 -3.97
C GLU A 177 -4.71 -7.52 -4.95
N GLU A 178 -3.47 -7.93 -4.67
CA GLU A 178 -2.76 -8.94 -5.44
C GLU A 178 -3.52 -10.27 -5.47
N ASP A 179 -4.11 -10.69 -4.34
CA ASP A 179 -4.89 -11.94 -4.22
C ASP A 179 -6.19 -11.91 -5.04
N LEU A 180 -6.70 -10.73 -5.40
CA LEU A 180 -7.86 -10.57 -6.28
C LEU A 180 -7.46 -10.42 -7.74
N ILE A 181 -6.50 -9.54 -8.03
CA ILE A 181 -6.23 -9.05 -9.38
C ILE A 181 -5.29 -9.97 -10.13
N VAL A 182 -4.17 -10.37 -9.51
CA VAL A 182 -3.18 -11.20 -10.19
C VAL A 182 -3.78 -12.52 -10.66
N PRO A 183 -4.44 -13.34 -9.82
CA PRO A 183 -4.98 -14.61 -10.29
C PRO A 183 -6.14 -14.43 -11.28
N LEU A 184 -6.86 -13.30 -11.25
CA LEU A 184 -7.85 -12.97 -12.29
C LEU A 184 -7.18 -12.71 -13.66
N ILE A 185 -6.08 -11.95 -13.67
CA ILE A 185 -5.27 -11.75 -14.88
C ILE A 185 -4.71 -13.09 -15.36
N LEU A 186 -4.23 -13.95 -14.46
CA LEU A 186 -3.74 -15.28 -14.83
C LEU A 186 -4.85 -16.14 -15.46
N ASP A 187 -6.06 -16.12 -14.90
CA ASP A 187 -7.22 -16.89 -15.38
C ASP A 187 -7.71 -16.44 -16.77
N ARG A 188 -7.74 -15.13 -17.03
CA ARG A 188 -8.39 -14.53 -18.24
C ARG A 188 -7.42 -14.02 -19.29
N GLY A 189 -6.24 -13.56 -18.86
CA GLY A 189 -5.26 -12.87 -19.70
C GLY A 189 -5.65 -11.45 -20.08
N ASP A 190 -4.65 -10.61 -20.34
CA ASP A 190 -4.79 -9.17 -20.60
C ASP A 190 -5.78 -8.83 -21.73
N ARG A 191 -5.81 -9.66 -22.80
CA ARG A 191 -6.65 -9.43 -23.97
C ARG A 191 -8.14 -9.60 -23.68
N GLU A 192 -8.51 -10.60 -22.89
CA GLU A 192 -9.91 -10.82 -22.50
C GLU A 192 -10.40 -9.69 -21.59
N LEU A 193 -9.51 -9.19 -20.74
CA LEU A 193 -9.78 -8.10 -19.79
C LEU A 193 -9.75 -6.71 -20.45
N GLY A 194 -9.14 -6.57 -21.63
CA GLY A 194 -9.01 -5.30 -22.34
C GLY A 194 -8.01 -4.33 -21.69
N ILE A 195 -6.97 -4.86 -21.03
CA ILE A 195 -5.99 -4.11 -20.23
C ILE A 195 -4.55 -4.20 -20.78
N GLY A 196 -4.36 -4.80 -21.97
CA GLY A 196 -3.05 -5.00 -22.61
C GLY A 196 -2.93 -4.44 -24.02
#